data_AF-A0A950UJM4-F1
#
_entry.id   AF-A0A950UJM4-F1
#
_cell.length_a   1.000
_cell.length_b   1.000
_cell.length_c   1.000
_cell.angle_alpha   90.00
_cell.angle_beta   90.00
_cell.angle_gamma   90.00
#
_symmetry.space_group_name_H-M   'P 1'
#
loop_
_entity.id
_entity.type
_entity.pdbx_description
1 polymer ?
#
loop_
_entity_poly.entity_id
_entity_poly.type
_entity_poly.pdbx_seq_one_letter_code
_entity_poly.pdbx_strand_id
1 'polypeptide(L)'
;MLPPLTVPPSLLGLLQVARPCFTAPSFRTFAALVTGLIVQTRRRTVVGMLLGAGLTRAWPHDRAHYFFARARWSADQLGLALAHLIVDRLLPEEAALQVAVDDTLFKRRGKKVYGAAWQHDGSATGPRKTGFGNNWVVLGLLVPLPFLARPICLPVLARLWRPKTGRSKVELARELVGVLLAAFPHHHLDLVGD
;
A
#
# COMPACT_ATOMS: atom_id res chain seq x y z
N MET A 1 -9.88 30.30 0.88
CA MET A 1 -9.36 29.20 0.05
C MET A 1 -8.19 28.54 0.77
N LEU A 2 -8.05 27.21 0.74
CA LEU A 2 -6.91 26.54 1.37
C LEU A 2 -5.64 26.77 0.54
N PRO A 3 -4.47 27.00 1.16
CA PRO A 3 -3.25 27.31 0.43
C PRO A 3 -2.90 26.21 -0.56
N PRO A 4 -2.28 26.58 -1.71
CA PRO A 4 -1.94 25.62 -2.75
C PRO A 4 -1.03 24.53 -2.19
N LEU A 5 -1.24 23.31 -2.66
CA LEU A 5 -0.40 22.19 -2.30
C LEU A 5 0.91 22.30 -3.08
N THR A 6 2.04 22.37 -2.38
CA THR A 6 3.37 22.36 -3.02
C THR A 6 3.86 20.91 -3.14
N VAL A 7 3.68 20.30 -4.32
CA VAL A 7 4.25 18.99 -4.66
C VAL A 7 5.37 19.19 -5.68
N PRO A 8 6.55 18.58 -5.51
CA PRO A 8 7.56 18.56 -6.56
C PRO A 8 6.98 18.03 -7.89
N PRO A 9 7.23 18.68 -9.06
CA PRO A 9 6.61 18.28 -10.32
C PRO A 9 6.84 16.81 -10.71
N SER A 10 8.03 16.28 -10.42
CA SER A 10 8.37 14.86 -10.67
C SER A 10 7.49 13.91 -9.84
N LEU A 11 7.27 14.21 -8.56
CA LEU A 11 6.37 13.45 -7.71
C LEU A 11 4.92 13.61 -8.15
N LEU A 12 4.50 14.83 -8.53
CA LEU A 12 3.15 15.07 -9.02
C LEU A 12 2.86 14.23 -10.28
N GLY A 13 3.81 14.13 -11.22
CA GLY A 13 3.67 13.29 -12.41
C GLY A 13 3.35 11.83 -12.07
N LEU A 14 4.02 11.25 -11.06
CA LEU A 14 3.73 9.90 -10.59
C LEU A 14 2.36 9.82 -9.91
N LEU A 15 2.02 10.78 -9.06
CA LEU A 15 0.75 10.79 -8.34
C LEU A 15 -0.45 10.95 -9.26
N GLN A 16 -0.31 11.62 -10.41
CA GLN A 16 -1.40 11.78 -11.38
C GLN A 16 -1.92 10.45 -11.93
N VAL A 17 -1.11 9.39 -11.96
CA VAL A 17 -1.58 8.06 -12.37
C VAL A 17 -2.69 7.55 -11.45
N ALA A 18 -2.65 7.92 -10.17
CA ALA A 18 -3.69 7.58 -9.20
C ALA A 18 -4.90 8.51 -9.23
N ARG A 19 -4.91 9.58 -10.05
CA ARG A 19 -5.99 10.57 -10.08
C ARG A 19 -7.39 9.97 -10.30
N PRO A 20 -7.58 8.95 -11.17
CA PRO A 20 -8.89 8.32 -11.38
C PRO A 20 -9.41 7.55 -10.15
N CYS A 21 -8.54 7.15 -9.22
CA CYS A 21 -8.90 6.42 -7.99
C CYS A 21 -9.60 7.31 -6.95
N PHE A 22 -9.68 8.62 -7.19
CA PHE A 22 -10.11 9.61 -6.22
C PHE A 22 -11.07 10.64 -6.84
N THR A 23 -11.90 11.23 -5.98
CA THR A 23 -12.56 12.51 -6.30
C THR A 23 -11.54 13.65 -6.29
N ALA A 24 -11.84 14.79 -6.89
CA ALA A 24 -10.95 15.96 -6.87
C ALA A 24 -10.47 16.35 -5.45
N PRO A 25 -11.33 16.47 -4.42
CA PRO A 25 -10.88 16.81 -3.06
C PRO A 25 -10.09 15.68 -2.38
N SER A 26 -10.45 14.40 -2.60
CA SER A 26 -9.70 13.30 -2.00
C SER A 26 -8.34 13.12 -2.66
N PHE A 27 -8.20 13.37 -3.97
CA PHE A 27 -6.91 13.37 -4.66
C PHE A 27 -5.96 14.43 -4.11
N ARG A 28 -6.45 15.67 -3.91
CA ARG A 28 -5.64 16.73 -3.30
C ARG A 28 -5.13 16.32 -1.91
N THR A 29 -5.98 15.66 -1.13
CA THR A 29 -5.62 15.16 0.21
C THR A 29 -4.62 14.02 0.14
N PHE A 30 -4.82 13.06 -0.77
CA PHE A 30 -3.89 11.97 -1.05
C PHE A 30 -2.50 12.49 -1.42
N ALA A 31 -2.41 13.39 -2.41
CA ALA A 31 -1.14 13.94 -2.88
C ALA A 31 -0.38 14.67 -1.75
N ALA A 32 -1.12 15.40 -0.91
CA ALA A 32 -0.54 16.06 0.26
C ALA A 32 -0.01 15.07 1.30
N LEU A 33 -0.79 14.04 1.63
CA LEU A 33 -0.39 13.03 2.61
C LEU A 33 0.79 12.20 2.13
N VAL A 34 0.85 11.83 0.84
CA VAL A 34 2.00 11.12 0.27
C VAL A 34 3.25 12.00 0.24
N THR A 35 3.12 13.27 -0.16
CA THR A 35 4.25 14.22 -0.10
C THR A 35 4.77 14.34 1.32
N GLY A 36 3.87 14.52 2.29
CA GLY A 36 4.22 14.59 3.70
C GLY A 36 4.82 13.30 4.25
N LEU A 37 4.35 12.14 3.79
CA LEU A 37 4.87 10.83 4.16
C LEU A 37 6.34 10.65 3.71
N ILE A 38 6.66 11.10 2.49
CA ILE A 38 8.00 11.02 1.91
C ILE A 38 8.96 11.98 2.61
N VAL A 39 8.52 13.23 2.82
CA VAL A 39 9.37 14.30 3.40
C VAL A 39 9.55 14.14 4.92
N GLN A 40 8.60 13.52 5.62
CA GLN A 40 8.69 13.37 7.08
C GLN A 40 9.81 12.40 7.48
N THR A 41 10.84 12.96 8.13
CA THR A 41 12.00 12.23 8.65
C THR A 41 11.76 11.57 10.01
N ARG A 42 10.76 12.05 10.77
CA ARG A 42 10.37 11.49 12.07
C ARG A 42 9.17 10.54 11.93
N ARG A 43 8.29 10.53 12.93
CA ARG A 43 7.12 9.63 12.95
C ARG A 43 6.17 9.98 11.81
N ARG A 44 5.96 9.01 10.92
CA ARG A 44 5.03 9.07 9.78
C ARG A 44 3.56 8.86 10.18
N THR A 45 3.13 9.49 11.28
CA THR A 45 1.71 9.49 11.68
C THR A 45 0.91 10.40 10.76
N VAL A 46 -0.43 10.36 10.82
CA VAL A 46 -1.29 11.29 10.06
C VAL A 46 -0.91 12.76 10.31
N VAL A 47 -0.69 13.13 11.58
CA VAL A 47 -0.22 14.47 11.96
C VAL A 47 1.21 14.71 11.45
N GLY A 48 2.07 13.69 11.50
CA GLY A 48 3.43 13.76 10.95
C GLY A 48 3.46 13.98 9.44
N MET A 49 2.53 13.39 8.69
CA MET A 49 2.37 13.64 7.24
C MET A 49 1.93 15.09 6.99
N LEU A 50 0.95 15.61 7.74
CA LEU A 50 0.55 17.02 7.61
C LEU A 50 1.70 17.98 7.93
N LEU A 51 2.52 17.64 8.93
CA LEU A 51 3.74 18.39 9.26
C LEU A 51 4.75 18.35 8.12
N GLY A 52 5.04 17.16 7.57
CA GLY A 52 5.98 16.98 6.46
C GLY A 52 5.55 17.71 5.19
N ALA A 53 4.23 17.82 4.96
CA ALA A 53 3.67 18.57 3.84
C ALA A 53 3.60 20.10 4.09
N GLY A 54 3.98 20.58 5.28
CA GLY A 54 3.86 22.00 5.64
C GLY A 54 2.42 22.48 5.85
N LEU A 55 1.47 21.58 6.11
CA LEU A 55 0.03 21.88 6.11
C LEU A 55 -0.61 21.93 7.50
N THR A 56 0.15 21.71 8.58
CA THR A 56 -0.37 21.67 9.97
C THR A 56 -1.23 22.87 10.37
N ARG A 57 -0.90 24.08 9.89
CA ARG A 57 -1.67 25.32 10.18
C ARG A 57 -2.67 25.70 9.10
N ALA A 58 -2.58 25.05 7.95
CA ALA A 58 -3.38 25.36 6.77
C ALA A 58 -4.60 24.47 6.64
N TRP A 59 -4.47 23.22 7.08
CA TRP A 59 -5.48 22.19 6.92
C TRP A 59 -5.89 21.65 8.29
N PRO A 60 -7.19 21.58 8.56
CA PRO A 60 -7.64 20.97 9.80
C PRO A 60 -7.34 19.46 9.77
N HIS A 61 -6.94 18.93 10.93
CA HIS A 61 -6.46 17.54 11.06
C HIS A 61 -7.54 16.52 10.71
N ASP A 62 -8.80 16.86 10.95
CA ASP A 62 -9.98 16.06 10.63
C ASP A 62 -10.05 15.69 9.14
N ARG A 63 -9.57 16.55 8.23
CA ARG A 63 -9.49 16.24 6.79
C ARG A 63 -8.71 14.97 6.52
N ALA A 64 -7.56 14.80 7.16
CA ALA A 64 -6.71 13.65 6.94
C ALA A 64 -7.34 12.37 7.56
N HIS A 65 -8.03 12.50 8.69
CA HIS A 65 -8.79 11.40 9.27
C HIS A 65 -10.01 11.03 8.42
N TYR A 66 -10.72 12.02 7.89
CA TYR A 66 -11.83 11.83 6.97
C TYR A 66 -11.39 11.08 5.70
N PHE A 67 -10.20 11.41 5.17
CA PHE A 67 -9.64 10.71 4.01
C PHE A 67 -9.54 9.20 4.23
N PHE A 68 -9.01 8.75 5.37
CA PHE A 68 -8.89 7.32 5.66
C PHE A 68 -10.20 6.68 6.12
N ALA A 69 -11.10 7.43 6.76
CA ALA A 69 -12.29 6.86 7.39
C ALA A 69 -13.55 6.90 6.51
N ARG A 70 -13.67 7.86 5.59
CA ARG A 70 -14.94 8.19 4.92
C ARG A 70 -14.83 8.60 3.47
N ALA A 71 -13.68 9.09 3.01
CA ALA A 71 -13.55 9.49 1.61
C ALA A 71 -13.74 8.28 0.67
N ARG A 72 -14.34 8.51 -0.49
CA ARG A 72 -14.56 7.48 -1.50
C ARG A 72 -13.28 7.23 -2.28
N TRP A 73 -12.66 6.09 -2.03
CA TRP A 73 -11.54 5.51 -2.80
C TRP A 73 -11.43 4.02 -2.46
N SER A 74 -10.78 3.25 -3.33
CA SER A 74 -10.51 1.82 -3.12
C SER A 74 -9.01 1.56 -3.08
N ALA A 75 -8.57 0.78 -2.09
CA ALA A 75 -7.18 0.36 -1.99
C ALA A 75 -6.75 -0.48 -3.21
N ASP A 76 -7.65 -1.31 -3.74
CA ASP A 76 -7.38 -2.12 -4.94
C ASP A 76 -7.22 -1.25 -6.17
N GLN A 77 -8.10 -0.27 -6.36
CA GLN A 77 -7.99 0.64 -7.52
C GLN A 77 -6.68 1.42 -7.48
N LEU A 78 -6.28 1.90 -6.29
CA LEU A 78 -4.99 2.57 -6.12
C LEU A 78 -3.82 1.61 -6.38
N GLY A 79 -3.92 0.38 -5.87
CA GLY A 79 -2.93 -0.68 -6.06
C GLY A 79 -2.75 -1.08 -7.51
N LEU A 80 -3.85 -1.23 -8.26
CA LEU A 80 -3.84 -1.52 -9.69
C LEU A 80 -3.31 -0.36 -10.51
N ALA A 81 -3.64 0.90 -10.16
CA ALA A 81 -3.04 2.07 -10.80
C ALA A 81 -1.50 2.09 -10.61
N LEU A 82 -1.02 1.69 -9.42
CA LEU A 82 0.40 1.51 -9.17
C LEU A 82 0.99 0.32 -9.93
N ALA A 83 0.27 -0.81 -10.03
CA ALA A 83 0.70 -1.96 -10.81
C ALA A 83 0.88 -1.59 -12.29
N HIS A 84 -0.09 -0.89 -12.90
CA HIS A 84 0.05 -0.41 -14.28
C HIS A 84 1.25 0.51 -14.44
N LEU A 85 1.44 1.48 -13.52
CA LEU A 85 2.63 2.34 -13.54
C LEU A 85 3.94 1.54 -13.49
N ILE A 86 4.00 0.48 -12.68
CA ILE A 86 5.19 -0.37 -12.58
C ILE A 86 5.41 -1.15 -13.87
N VAL A 87 4.37 -1.84 -14.37
CA VAL A 87 4.45 -2.67 -15.58
C VAL A 87 4.85 -1.80 -16.78
N ASP A 88 4.13 -0.69 -17.01
CA ASP A 88 4.32 0.18 -18.17
C ASP A 88 5.68 0.90 -18.19
N ARG A 89 6.33 1.07 -17.03
CA ARG A 89 7.56 1.88 -16.91
C ARG A 89 8.82 1.07 -16.62
N LEU A 90 8.68 -0.08 -15.97
CA LEU A 90 9.81 -0.82 -15.41
C LEU A 90 9.95 -2.23 -15.99
N LEU A 91 8.96 -2.73 -16.73
CA LEU A 91 9.01 -4.05 -17.34
C LEU A 91 8.96 -3.96 -18.88
N PRO A 92 9.60 -4.89 -19.59
CA PRO A 92 9.39 -5.06 -21.04
C PRO A 92 7.92 -5.39 -21.35
N GLU A 93 7.43 -4.95 -22.51
CA GLU A 93 6.02 -5.07 -22.93
C GLU A 93 5.50 -6.52 -22.94
N GLU A 94 6.36 -7.49 -23.27
CA GLU A 94 6.00 -8.92 -23.34
C GLU A 94 6.49 -9.73 -22.13
N ALA A 95 6.99 -9.07 -21.08
CA ALA A 95 7.53 -9.78 -19.92
C ALA A 95 6.42 -10.43 -19.09
N ALA A 96 6.65 -11.68 -18.66
CA ALA A 96 5.83 -12.31 -17.64
C ALA A 96 5.90 -11.50 -16.33
N LEU A 97 4.76 -11.34 -15.67
CA LEU A 97 4.66 -10.67 -14.39
C LEU A 97 5.10 -11.63 -13.29
N GLN A 98 6.34 -11.48 -12.84
CA GLN A 98 6.84 -12.15 -11.65
C GLN A 98 6.21 -11.50 -10.42
N VAL A 99 5.47 -12.27 -9.62
CA VAL A 99 4.76 -11.77 -8.45
C VAL A 99 5.07 -12.59 -7.21
N ALA A 100 5.23 -11.89 -6.09
CA ALA A 100 5.44 -12.50 -4.79
C ALA A 100 4.22 -12.25 -3.89
N VAL A 101 3.77 -13.27 -3.18
CA VAL A 101 2.79 -13.15 -2.11
C VAL A 101 3.37 -13.68 -0.80
N ASP A 102 3.25 -12.88 0.25
CA ASP A 102 3.71 -13.22 1.60
C ASP A 102 2.76 -12.55 2.61
N ASP A 103 2.71 -13.07 3.82
CA ASP A 103 1.99 -12.48 4.94
C ASP A 103 2.93 -11.83 5.96
N THR A 104 2.63 -10.59 6.32
CA THR A 104 3.46 -9.83 7.26
C THR A 104 2.67 -9.43 8.50
N LEU A 105 3.25 -9.72 9.68
CA LEU A 105 2.69 -9.27 10.96
C LEU A 105 3.11 -7.83 11.25
N PHE A 106 2.18 -6.90 11.02
CA PHE A 106 2.32 -5.51 11.45
C PHE A 106 2.00 -5.38 12.95
N LYS A 107 3.04 -5.19 13.77
CA LYS A 107 3.02 -5.16 15.25
C LYS A 107 2.36 -3.92 15.86
N ARG A 108 1.27 -3.41 15.27
CA ARG A 108 0.45 -2.34 15.85
C ARG A 108 -0.55 -2.92 16.84
N ARG A 109 -0.52 -2.42 18.09
CA ARG A 109 -1.30 -2.96 19.21
C ARG A 109 -2.24 -1.91 19.80
N GLY A 110 -3.35 -2.35 20.38
CA GLY A 110 -4.27 -1.49 21.13
C GLY A 110 -5.72 -1.95 21.04
N LYS A 111 -6.54 -1.55 22.02
CA LYS A 111 -7.96 -1.94 22.13
C LYS A 111 -8.81 -1.53 20.92
N LYS A 112 -8.39 -0.50 20.18
CA LYS A 112 -9.08 0.04 19.00
C LYS A 112 -8.44 -0.38 17.67
N VAL A 113 -7.42 -1.24 17.69
CA VAL A 113 -6.78 -1.70 16.45
C VAL A 113 -7.63 -2.83 15.87
N TYR A 114 -8.38 -2.50 14.81
CA TYR A 114 -9.26 -3.44 14.14
C TYR A 114 -8.46 -4.62 13.57
N GLY A 115 -8.90 -5.85 13.84
CA GLY A 115 -8.27 -7.07 13.33
C GLY A 115 -6.93 -7.44 13.99
N ALA A 116 -6.52 -6.77 15.08
CA ALA A 116 -5.33 -7.17 15.82
C ALA A 116 -5.60 -8.42 16.66
N ALA A 117 -4.69 -9.40 16.59
CA ALA A 117 -4.79 -10.65 17.33
C ALA A 117 -3.40 -11.25 17.61
N TRP A 118 -3.36 -12.24 18.50
CA TRP A 118 -2.19 -13.09 18.70
C TRP A 118 -2.05 -14.08 17.54
N GLN A 119 -0.86 -14.16 16.97
CA GLN A 119 -0.59 -14.94 15.77
C GLN A 119 0.83 -15.51 15.81
N HIS A 120 1.08 -16.52 14.98
CA HIS A 120 2.44 -16.96 14.73
C HIS A 120 3.25 -15.82 14.09
N ASP A 121 4.47 -15.65 14.57
CA ASP A 121 5.43 -14.65 14.13
C ASP A 121 6.80 -15.33 14.12
N GLY A 122 7.24 -15.79 12.94
CA GLY A 122 8.53 -16.46 12.78
C GLY A 122 9.72 -15.58 13.21
N SER A 123 9.54 -14.26 13.09
CA SER A 123 10.52 -13.23 13.51
C SER A 123 10.54 -12.98 15.02
N ALA A 124 9.56 -13.50 15.78
CA ALA A 124 9.52 -13.29 17.22
C ALA A 124 10.71 -13.98 17.92
N THR A 125 11.31 -13.27 18.86
CA THR A 125 12.34 -13.79 19.77
C THR A 125 11.66 -14.58 20.88
N GLY A 126 11.96 -15.87 20.99
CA GLY A 126 11.46 -16.75 22.05
C GLY A 126 10.78 -18.04 21.54
N PRO A 127 10.50 -18.99 22.46
CA PRO A 127 10.12 -20.36 22.10
C PRO A 127 8.73 -20.48 21.48
N ARG A 128 7.81 -19.55 21.80
CA ARG A 128 6.42 -19.60 21.32
C ARG A 128 6.19 -18.96 19.95
N LYS A 129 7.21 -18.31 19.36
CA LYS A 129 7.17 -17.65 18.05
C LYS A 129 5.83 -16.94 17.77
N THR A 130 5.41 -16.07 18.70
CA THR A 130 4.12 -15.38 18.61
C THR A 130 4.26 -13.87 18.73
N GLY A 131 3.39 -13.15 18.00
CA GLY A 131 3.28 -11.70 18.04
C GLY A 131 1.82 -11.27 18.07
N PHE A 132 1.55 -10.11 18.67
CA PHE A 132 0.24 -9.46 18.63
C PHE A 132 0.26 -8.29 17.66
N GLY A 133 -0.67 -8.30 16.71
CA GLY A 133 -0.75 -7.28 15.66
C GLY A 133 -1.76 -7.63 14.57
N ASN A 134 -1.75 -6.83 13.50
CA ASN A 134 -2.48 -7.10 12.27
C ASN A 134 -1.62 -7.96 11.36
N ASN A 135 -2.22 -8.92 10.68
CA ASN A 135 -1.53 -9.71 9.67
C ASN A 135 -2.08 -9.36 8.30
N TRP A 136 -1.19 -8.97 7.40
CA TRP A 136 -1.53 -8.54 6.06
C TRP A 136 -0.93 -9.51 5.06
N VAL A 137 -1.77 -10.12 4.23
CA VAL A 137 -1.33 -10.81 3.03
C VAL A 137 -1.07 -9.72 1.99
N VAL A 138 0.16 -9.65 1.47
CA VAL A 138 0.61 -8.61 0.55
C VAL A 138 1.07 -9.26 -0.74
N LEU A 139 0.60 -8.74 -1.87
CA LEU A 139 1.04 -9.12 -3.19
C LEU A 139 1.89 -7.99 -3.78
N GLY A 140 3.07 -8.34 -4.27
CA GLY A 140 3.99 -7.40 -4.91
C GLY A 140 4.51 -7.89 -6.25
N LEU A 141 4.88 -6.94 -7.10
CA LEU A 141 5.54 -7.19 -8.38
C LEU A 141 7.06 -7.25 -8.17
N LEU A 142 7.71 -8.29 -8.70
CA LEU A 142 9.15 -8.42 -8.70
C LEU A 142 9.72 -7.71 -9.94
N VAL A 143 10.50 -6.67 -9.70
CA VAL A 143 11.02 -5.79 -10.75
C VAL A 143 12.54 -5.86 -10.78
N PRO A 144 13.16 -6.32 -11.89
CA PRO A 144 14.59 -6.18 -12.09
C PRO A 144 14.93 -4.72 -12.42
N LEU A 145 15.82 -4.10 -11.64
CA LEU A 145 16.30 -2.75 -11.90
C LEU A 145 17.75 -2.81 -12.38
N PRO A 146 18.14 -2.06 -13.43
CA PRO A 146 19.46 -2.18 -14.06
C PRO A 146 20.62 -1.77 -13.15
N PHE A 147 20.34 -1.11 -12.04
CA PHE A 147 21.31 -0.64 -11.05
C PHE A 147 21.31 -1.45 -9.74
N LEU A 148 20.54 -2.55 -9.66
CA LEU A 148 20.52 -3.44 -8.50
C LEU A 148 20.92 -4.86 -8.88
N ALA A 149 21.68 -5.52 -8.01
CA ALA A 149 22.11 -6.91 -8.23
C ALA A 149 21.00 -7.95 -8.03
N ARG A 150 19.85 -7.56 -7.49
CA ARG A 150 18.70 -8.42 -7.22
C ARG A 150 17.40 -7.69 -7.58
N PRO A 151 16.35 -8.41 -8.01
CA PRO A 151 15.03 -7.82 -8.18
C PRO A 151 14.53 -7.20 -6.87
N ILE A 152 13.71 -6.17 -6.98
CA ILE A 152 12.99 -5.59 -5.84
C ILE A 152 11.52 -6.00 -5.89
N CYS A 153 10.93 -6.20 -4.72
CA CYS A 153 9.49 -6.41 -4.59
C CYS A 153 8.80 -5.06 -4.35
N LEU A 154 7.90 -4.67 -5.25
CA LEU A 154 7.07 -3.48 -5.13
C LEU A 154 5.63 -3.91 -4.75
N PRO A 155 5.18 -3.69 -3.50
CA PRO A 155 3.86 -4.11 -3.05
C PRO A 155 2.77 -3.28 -3.74
N VAL A 156 1.79 -3.97 -4.32
CA VAL A 156 0.68 -3.35 -5.08
C VAL A 156 -0.68 -3.64 -4.47
N LEU A 157 -0.89 -4.80 -3.87
CA LEU A 157 -2.18 -5.17 -3.27
C LEU A 157 -1.99 -5.75 -1.87
N ALA A 158 -3.00 -5.62 -1.02
CA ALA A 158 -2.98 -6.20 0.31
C ALA A 158 -4.39 -6.58 0.81
N ARG A 159 -4.45 -7.58 1.70
CA ARG A 159 -5.65 -7.97 2.44
C ARG A 159 -5.32 -8.15 3.91
N LEU A 160 -6.21 -7.65 4.76
CA LEU A 160 -6.13 -7.90 6.19
C LEU A 160 -6.64 -9.31 6.48
N TRP A 161 -5.77 -10.19 6.97
CA TRP A 161 -6.20 -11.45 7.55
C TRP A 161 -6.77 -11.23 8.95
N ARG A 162 -7.84 -11.96 9.27
CA ARG A 162 -8.53 -11.87 10.56
C ARG A 162 -8.83 -13.27 11.09
N PRO A 163 -8.47 -13.58 12.34
CA PRO A 163 -8.83 -14.86 12.95
C PRO A 163 -10.35 -14.99 13.07
N LYS A 164 -10.84 -16.23 13.05
CA LYS A 164 -12.25 -16.58 13.27
C LYS A 164 -13.24 -16.00 12.23
N THR A 165 -12.75 -15.56 11.07
CA THR A 165 -13.61 -15.14 9.95
C THR A 165 -13.89 -16.26 8.94
N GLY A 166 -13.26 -17.43 9.12
CA GLY A 166 -13.34 -18.56 8.19
C GLY A 166 -12.41 -18.44 6.98
N ARG A 167 -11.88 -17.24 6.68
CA ARG A 167 -10.95 -17.02 5.57
C ARG A 167 -9.50 -17.33 5.95
N SER A 168 -8.87 -18.22 5.20
CA SER A 168 -7.44 -18.52 5.29
C SER A 168 -6.59 -17.45 4.58
N LYS A 169 -5.30 -17.41 4.89
CA LYS A 169 -4.35 -16.52 4.20
C LYS A 169 -4.20 -16.90 2.72
N VAL A 170 -4.22 -18.19 2.41
CA VAL A 170 -4.16 -18.71 1.02
C VAL A 170 -5.36 -18.24 0.19
N GLU A 171 -6.56 -18.23 0.76
CA GLU A 171 -7.73 -17.69 0.06
C GLU A 171 -7.63 -16.19 -0.20
N LEU A 172 -7.03 -15.43 0.72
CA LEU A 172 -6.75 -14.00 0.52
C LEU A 172 -5.68 -13.79 -0.55
N ALA A 173 -4.62 -14.61 -0.56
CA ALA A 173 -3.58 -14.60 -1.59
C ALA A 173 -4.19 -14.88 -2.97
N ARG A 174 -5.02 -15.92 -3.08
CA ARG A 174 -5.75 -16.24 -4.33
C ARG A 174 -6.65 -15.09 -4.78
N GLU A 175 -7.34 -14.42 -3.85
CA GLU A 175 -8.15 -13.24 -4.18
C GLU A 175 -7.29 -12.12 -4.77
N LEU A 176 -6.13 -11.82 -4.15
CA LEU A 176 -5.21 -10.79 -4.65
C LEU A 176 -4.67 -11.11 -6.04
N VAL A 177 -4.27 -12.37 -6.27
CA VAL A 177 -3.82 -12.84 -7.59
C VAL A 177 -4.94 -12.71 -8.62
N GLY A 178 -6.17 -13.08 -8.27
CA GLY A 178 -7.33 -12.93 -9.15
C GLY A 178 -7.61 -11.48 -9.54
N VAL A 179 -7.49 -10.54 -8.58
CA VAL A 179 -7.62 -9.10 -8.86
C VAL A 179 -6.54 -8.62 -9.84
N LEU A 180 -5.30 -9.07 -9.68
CA LEU A 180 -4.21 -8.69 -10.57
C LEU A 180 -4.37 -9.31 -11.98
N LEU A 181 -4.71 -10.59 -12.07
CA LEU A 181 -4.98 -11.26 -13.34
C LEU A 181 -6.10 -10.59 -14.14
N ALA A 182 -7.16 -10.16 -13.45
CA ALA A 182 -8.25 -9.43 -14.10
C ALA A 182 -7.81 -8.07 -14.68
N ALA A 183 -6.79 -7.43 -14.10
CA ALA A 183 -6.24 -6.17 -14.59
C ALA A 183 -5.21 -6.36 -15.73
N PHE A 184 -4.56 -7.53 -15.79
CA PHE A 184 -3.54 -7.86 -16.79
C PHE A 184 -3.89 -9.16 -17.55
N PRO A 185 -5.03 -9.23 -18.26
CA PRO A 185 -5.55 -10.47 -18.85
C PRO A 185 -4.66 -11.07 -19.95
N HIS A 186 -3.76 -10.27 -20.53
CA HIS A 186 -2.85 -10.68 -21.60
C HIS A 186 -1.44 -11.02 -21.11
N HIS A 187 -1.15 -10.85 -19.82
CA HIS A 187 0.16 -11.17 -19.26
C HIS A 187 0.16 -12.57 -18.65
N HIS A 188 1.26 -13.30 -18.85
CA HIS A 188 1.57 -14.46 -18.03
C HIS A 188 1.96 -14.00 -16.63
N LEU A 189 1.52 -14.71 -15.58
CA LEU A 189 1.81 -14.36 -14.19
C LEU A 189 2.48 -15.55 -13.50
N ASP A 190 3.71 -15.32 -13.04
CA ASP A 190 4.53 -16.28 -12.31
C ASP A 190 4.46 -15.95 -10.82
N LEU A 191 3.77 -16.79 -10.05
CA LEU A 191 3.55 -16.59 -8.62
C LEU A 191 4.58 -17.37 -7.79
N VAL A 192 5.24 -16.67 -6.87
CA VAL A 192 5.97 -17.25 -5.74
C VAL A 192 5.32 -16.85 -4.42
N GLY A 193 5.26 -17.76 -3.46
CA GLY A 193 4.80 -17.48 -2.10
C GLY A 193 5.12 -18.64 -1.16
N ASP A 194 5.04 -18.37 0.14
CA ASP A 194 5.25 -19.31 1.24
C ASP A 194 4.04 -19.44 2.20
#